data_AF-A0A6I7N618-F1
#
_entry.id   AF-A0A6I7N618-F1
#
_cell.length_a   1.000
_cell.length_b   1.000
_cell.length_c   1.000
_cell.angle_alpha   90.00
_cell.angle_beta   90.00
_cell.angle_gamma   90.00
#
_symmetry.space_group_name_H-M   'P 1'
#
loop_
_entity.id
_entity.type
_entity.pdbx_description
1 polymer ?
#
loop_
_entity_poly.entity_id
_entity_poly.type
_entity_poly.pdbx_seq_one_letter_code
_entity_poly.pdbx_strand_id
1 'polypeptide(L)' 'MTRKLAIGGDHAGFEYKKSMLIKLEELGFEVKDFGPFTDDSVDYPDYVHPLCEAIE' A
#
# COMPACT_ATOMS: atom_id res chain seq x y z
N MET A 1 1.62 12.91 17.38
CA MET A 1 0.59 12.30 16.52
C MET A 1 1.30 11.70 15.31
N THR A 2 1.59 10.41 15.33
CA THR A 2 2.06 9.70 14.12
C THR A 2 0.88 9.58 13.16
N ARG A 3 1.05 10.04 11.92
CA ARG A 3 0.02 9.87 10.88
C ARG A 3 0.13 8.45 10.35
N LYS A 4 -0.97 7.70 10.42
CA LYS A 4 -1.06 6.38 9.82
C LYS A 4 -1.39 6.54 8.33
N LEU A 5 -0.62 5.88 7.48
CA LEU A 5 -0.82 5.88 6.04
C LEU A 5 -1.27 4.50 5.59
N ALA A 6 -2.22 4.45 4.68
CA ALA A 6 -2.59 3.23 3.97
C ALA A 6 -2.00 3.29 2.56
N ILE A 7 -1.46 2.17 2.08
CA ILE A 7 -0.92 2.06 0.73
C ILE A 7 -1.42 0.78 0.07
N GLY A 8 -1.70 0.86 -1.23
CA GLY A 8 -2.16 -0.25 -2.04
C GLY A 8 -2.12 0.13 -3.52
N GLY A 9 -2.25 -0.85 -4.41
CA GLY A 9 -2.11 -0.63 -5.85
C GLY A 9 -2.49 -1.85 -6.69
N ASP A 10 -1.88 -1.96 -7.87
CA ASP A 10 -1.94 -3.14 -8.74
C ASP A 10 -0.55 -3.80 -8.90
N HIS A 11 -0.50 -4.88 -9.68
CA HIS A 11 0.73 -5.62 -9.95
C HIS A 11 1.79 -4.77 -10.66
N ALA A 12 1.40 -3.86 -11.54
CA ALA A 12 2.32 -2.94 -12.22
C ALA A 12 3.01 -1.97 -11.24
N GLY A 13 2.33 -1.60 -10.16
CA GLY A 13 2.84 -0.74 -9.10
C GLY A 13 3.64 -1.45 -8.00
N PHE A 14 3.76 -2.77 -8.00
CA PHE A 14 4.30 -3.56 -6.88
C PHE A 14 5.71 -3.14 -6.46
N GLU A 15 6.66 -3.05 -7.40
CA GLU A 15 8.05 -2.69 -7.11
C GLU A 15 8.17 -1.22 -6.65
N TYR A 16 7.40 -0.31 -7.25
CA TYR A 16 7.39 1.08 -6.82
C TYR A 16 6.82 1.24 -5.42
N LYS A 17 5.73 0.52 -5.11
CA LYS A 17 5.10 0.49 -3.79
C LYS A 17 6.08 0.04 -2.70
N LYS A 18 6.91 -0.99 -2.96
CA LYS A 18 7.97 -1.43 -2.03
C LYS A 18 8.96 -0.29 -1.74
N SER A 19 9.41 0.42 -2.77
CA SER A 19 10.32 1.55 -2.59
C SER A 19 9.68 2.69 -1.77
N MET A 20 8.38 2.93 -1.97
CA MET A 20 7.62 3.91 -1.19
C MET A 20 7.44 3.50 0.26
N LEU A 21 7.16 2.23 0.55
CA LEU A 21 7.02 1.70 1.92
C LEU A 21 8.28 1.98 2.73
N ILE A 22 9.44 1.59 2.20
CA ILE A 22 10.74 1.86 2.82
C ILE A 22 10.90 3.36 3.07
N LYS A 23 10.56 4.18 2.07
CA LYS A 23 10.74 5.63 2.21
C LYS A 23 9.84 6.26 3.26
N LEU A 24 8.60 5.80 3.37
CA LEU A 24 7.64 6.30 4.34
C LEU A 24 8.01 5.86 5.77
N GLU A 25 8.50 4.63 5.93
CA GLU A 25 9.03 4.13 7.20
C GLU A 25 10.27 4.92 7.64
N GLU A 26 11.22 5.21 6.73
CA GLU A 26 12.38 6.08 7.00
C GLU A 26 11.97 7.48 7.46
N LEU A 27 10.85 8.00 6.96
CA LEU A 27 10.31 9.30 7.35
C LEU A 27 9.54 9.26 8.69
N GLY A 28 9.45 8.08 9.32
CA GLY A 28 8.78 7.89 10.61
C GLY A 28 7.26 7.80 10.53
N PHE A 29 6.70 7.48 9.36
CA PHE A 29 5.27 7.18 9.22
C PHE A 29 4.97 5.73 9.59
N GLU A 30 3.81 5.50 10.18
CA GLU A 30 3.26 4.16 10.37
C GLU A 30 2.45 3.82 9.12
N VAL A 31 2.88 2.83 8.33
CA VAL A 31 2.23 2.47 7.07
C VAL A 31 1.58 1.10 7.16
N LYS A 32 0.35 0.98 6.67
CA LYS A 32 -0.35 -0.29 6.48
C LYS A 32 -0.43 -0.60 4.99
N ASP A 33 0.22 -1.69 4.58
CA ASP A 33 0.15 -2.21 3.21
C ASP A 33 -1.08 -3.10 3.04
N PHE A 34 -1.91 -2.78 2.05
CA PHE A 34 -3.09 -3.55 1.68
C PHE A 34 -2.85 -4.49 0.51
N GLY A 35 -1.72 -4.36 -0.20
CA GLY A 35 -1.33 -5.19 -1.33
C GLY A 35 -1.36 -4.46 -2.69
N PRO A 36 -1.08 -5.16 -3.80
CA PRO A 36 -0.75 -6.58 -3.88
C PRO A 36 0.60 -6.92 -3.24
N PHE A 37 0.73 -8.16 -2.77
CA PHE A 37 1.93 -8.65 -2.07
C PHE A 37 2.89 -9.42 -3.00
N THR A 38 2.49 -9.60 -4.27
CA THR A 38 3.29 -10.19 -5.33
C THR A 38 3.19 -9.32 -6.59
N ASP A 39 4.08 -9.57 -7.56
CA ASP A 39 4.07 -9.01 -8.91
C ASP A 39 3.19 -9.81 -9.88
N ASP A 40 2.51 -10.85 -9.40
CA ASP A 40 1.55 -11.61 -10.19
C ASP A 40 0.39 -10.73 -10.62
N SER A 41 -0.21 -11.05 -11.77
CA SER A 41 -1.41 -10.36 -12.22
C SER A 41 -2.52 -10.48 -11.18
N VAL A 42 -3.05 -9.33 -10.77
CA VAL A 42 -4.13 -9.22 -9.79
C VAL A 42 -5.23 -8.29 -10.27
N ASP A 43 -6.44 -8.53 -9.76
CA ASP A 43 -7.56 -7.60 -9.89
C ASP A 43 -7.38 -6.42 -8.92
N TYR A 44 -7.14 -5.23 -9.47
CA TYR A 44 -6.96 -4.00 -8.70
C TYR A 44 -8.04 -3.74 -7.63
N PRO A 45 -9.35 -3.96 -7.88
CA PRO A 45 -10.39 -3.70 -6.89
C PRO A 45 -10.24 -4.50 -5.58
N ASP A 46 -9.68 -5.71 -5.65
CA ASP A 46 -9.50 -6.58 -4.48
C ASP A 46 -8.58 -5.98 -3.42
N TYR A 47 -7.65 -5.12 -3.86
CA TYR A 47 -6.67 -4.47 -3.00
C TYR A 47 -7.07 -3.04 -2.62
N VAL A 48 -7.87 -2.36 -3.46
CA VAL A 48 -8.23 -0.95 -3.26
C VAL A 48 -9.50 -0.76 -2.47
N HIS A 49 -10.52 -1.63 -2.60
CA HIS A 49 -11.70 -1.52 -1.76
C HIS A 49 -11.39 -1.67 -0.26
N PRO A 50 -10.64 -2.70 0.20
CA PRO A 50 -10.30 -2.82 1.62
C PRO A 50 -9.41 -1.67 2.12
N LEU A 51 -8.60 -1.09 1.23
CA LEU A 51 -7.81 0.09 1.54
C LEU A 51 -8.70 1.30 1.79
N CYS A 52 -9.67 1.58 0.91
CA CYS A 52 -10.59 2.71 1.06
C CYS A 52 -11.45 2.59 2.31
N GLU A 53 -11.99 1.39 2.58
CA GLU A 53 -12.77 1.11 3.80
C GLU A 53 -11.97 1.32 5.09
N ALA A 54 -10.65 1.13 5.05
CA ALA A 54 -9.80 1.32 6.23
C ALA A 54 -9.46 2.78 6.55
N ILE A 55 -9.80 3.72 5.65
CA ILE A 55 -9.51 5.16 5.80
C ILE A 55 -10.78 5.96 6.18
N GLU A 56 -11.97 5.37 6.04
CA GLU A 56 -13.26 5.96 6.45
C GLU A 56 -13.39 6.09 7.98
#